data_AF-A0A918W9E0-F1
#
_entry.id   AF-A0A918W9E0-F1
#
_cell.length_a   1.000
_cell.length_b   1.000
_cell.length_c   1.000
_cell.angle_alpha   90.00
_cell.angle_beta   90.00
_cell.angle_gamma   90.00
#
_symmetry.space_group_name_H-M   'P 1'
#
loop_
_entity.id
_entity.type
_entity.pdbx_description
1 polymer ?
#
loop_
_entity_poly.entity_id
_entity_poly.type
_entity_poly.pdbx_seq_one_letter_code
_entity_poly.pdbx_strand_id
1 'polypeptide(L)'
;MNPPDTPRRDPRPSPRPDSGRDPNPSPGPDSCPDSRPSPRPDFPPEGRTHWRRSLAVAVPALLAAGGIGSAMATGALAVGLQVQDQPVDFTTSSLYGTQYAAAVVDQPTVRPDGTAGSVRVLRMGFADGVLNGLCLSRRQQIAGATYTLLLTLGDDNPGSWEIRTRNTVLDLRNATGVLDMDGVVDLNVNGADVRTVKDAGGAFVPNPLGAPQHRFGIQARYAKFDRITGTAQDFQIPGLLTTPRLKLSVKPGSVPCPPPAAPTGTPGTP
;
A
#
# COMPACT_ATOMS: atom_id res chain seq x y z
N MET A 1 -47.35 -13.48 11.32
CA MET A 1 -46.89 -12.31 10.55
C MET A 1 -46.51 -12.78 9.16
N ASN A 2 -47.33 -12.44 8.16
CA ASN A 2 -47.11 -12.77 6.75
C ASN A 2 -46.17 -11.75 6.09
N PRO A 3 -45.31 -12.15 5.14
CA PRO A 3 -44.57 -11.21 4.30
C PRO A 3 -45.47 -10.66 3.18
N PRO A 4 -45.33 -9.39 2.76
CA PRO A 4 -46.06 -8.86 1.61
C PRO A 4 -45.32 -9.05 0.28
N ASP A 5 -46.15 -9.21 -0.74
CA ASP A 5 -45.90 -9.55 -2.13
C ASP A 5 -44.98 -8.61 -2.93
N THR A 6 -44.21 -9.23 -3.83
CA THR A 6 -43.50 -8.64 -4.98
C THR A 6 -44.46 -8.37 -6.15
N PRO A 7 -44.33 -7.24 -6.88
CA PRO A 7 -44.97 -7.09 -8.18
C PRO A 7 -44.04 -7.50 -9.34
N ARG A 8 -44.52 -8.46 -10.13
CA ARG A 8 -44.07 -8.84 -11.49
C ARG A 8 -44.03 -7.64 -12.43
N ARG A 9 -43.02 -7.55 -13.30
CA ARG A 9 -43.05 -6.76 -14.53
C ARG A 9 -42.93 -7.67 -15.74
N ASP A 10 -43.87 -7.47 -16.66
CA ASP A 10 -44.06 -8.21 -17.91
C ASP A 10 -42.99 -7.93 -18.98
N PRO A 11 -42.81 -8.86 -19.93
CA PRO A 11 -41.85 -8.76 -21.03
C PRO A 11 -42.35 -7.90 -22.18
N ARG A 12 -41.47 -7.09 -22.79
CA ARG A 12 -41.74 -6.37 -24.04
C ARG A 12 -41.53 -7.26 -25.27
N PRO A 13 -42.31 -7.07 -26.34
CA PRO A 13 -42.31 -7.92 -27.53
C PRO A 13 -41.28 -7.49 -28.58
N SER A 14 -40.76 -8.48 -29.31
CA SER A 14 -39.95 -8.36 -30.54
C SER A 14 -40.82 -8.03 -31.76
N PRO A 15 -40.33 -7.24 -32.74
CA PRO A 15 -40.90 -7.21 -34.08
C PRO A 15 -40.12 -8.06 -35.10
N ARG A 16 -40.91 -8.46 -36.11
CA ARG A 16 -40.79 -9.47 -37.16
C ARG A 16 -39.75 -9.23 -38.28
N PRO A 17 -39.52 -10.25 -39.13
CA PRO A 17 -38.66 -10.20 -40.31
C PRO A 17 -39.41 -9.66 -41.53
N ASP A 18 -38.69 -9.12 -42.51
CA ASP A 18 -39.24 -8.84 -43.84
C ASP A 18 -38.45 -9.57 -44.93
N SER A 19 -39.24 -10.25 -45.77
CA SER A 19 -38.88 -11.04 -46.92
C SER A 19 -39.13 -10.23 -48.19
N GLY A 20 -38.15 -10.18 -49.10
CA GLY A 20 -38.32 -9.53 -50.41
C GLY A 20 -37.35 -10.08 -51.43
N ARG A 21 -37.77 -11.17 -52.08
CA ARG A 21 -37.16 -11.81 -53.24
C ARG A 21 -37.61 -11.05 -54.50
N ASP A 22 -36.75 -10.90 -55.51
CA ASP A 22 -37.09 -11.11 -56.93
C ASP A 22 -35.88 -10.93 -57.89
N PRO A 23 -35.95 -11.43 -59.15
CA PRO A 23 -34.88 -12.23 -59.76
C PRO A 23 -34.16 -11.63 -60.99
N ASN A 24 -33.11 -12.36 -61.39
CA ASN A 24 -32.28 -12.34 -62.62
C ASN A 24 -33.08 -12.16 -63.95
N PRO A 25 -32.50 -11.65 -65.08
CA PRO A 25 -31.67 -12.47 -65.99
C PRO A 25 -30.53 -11.76 -66.78
N SER A 26 -29.32 -12.34 -66.73
CA SER A 26 -28.35 -12.76 -67.80
C SER A 26 -28.12 -11.92 -69.11
N PRO A 27 -27.24 -12.33 -70.06
CA PRO A 27 -25.97 -11.63 -70.35
C PRO A 27 -25.82 -11.14 -71.81
N GLY A 28 -24.84 -10.28 -72.08
CA GLY A 28 -24.46 -9.86 -73.44
C GLY A 28 -22.98 -9.46 -73.53
N PRO A 29 -22.27 -9.82 -74.62
CA PRO A 29 -20.82 -9.75 -74.72
C PRO A 29 -20.30 -8.45 -75.35
N ASP A 30 -18.97 -8.35 -75.46
CA ASP A 30 -18.20 -7.37 -76.23
C ASP A 30 -18.18 -5.97 -75.60
N SER A 31 -17.07 -5.44 -75.09
CA SER A 31 -15.86 -5.16 -75.87
C SER A 31 -14.81 -4.47 -74.96
N CYS A 32 -13.56 -4.91 -75.03
CA CYS A 32 -12.40 -4.07 -74.65
C CYS A 32 -12.23 -3.00 -75.74
N PRO A 33 -11.88 -1.74 -75.40
CA PRO A 33 -10.46 -1.48 -75.24
C PRO A 33 -10.11 -0.42 -74.18
N ASP A 34 -8.82 -0.42 -73.87
CA ASP A 34 -7.98 0.76 -73.67
C ASP A 34 -7.30 0.86 -72.31
N SER A 35 -5.99 0.91 -72.41
CA SER A 35 -5.01 0.77 -71.35
C SER A 35 -4.78 2.16 -70.76
N ARG A 36 -5.20 2.37 -69.51
CA ARG A 36 -4.68 3.49 -68.70
C ARG A 36 -4.11 2.93 -67.40
N PRO A 37 -2.85 3.24 -67.06
CA PRO A 37 -2.31 2.89 -65.75
C PRO A 37 -3.13 3.60 -64.68
N SER A 38 -3.81 2.84 -63.84
CA SER A 38 -4.45 3.37 -62.63
C SER A 38 -3.38 4.01 -61.73
N PRO A 39 -3.65 5.17 -61.10
CA PRO A 39 -2.76 5.76 -60.10
C PRO A 39 -2.50 4.74 -58.99
N ARG A 40 -1.23 4.64 -58.56
CA ARG A 40 -0.84 3.81 -57.41
C ARG A 40 -1.70 4.20 -56.20
N PRO A 41 -2.11 3.25 -55.35
CA PRO A 41 -2.73 3.58 -54.08
C PRO A 41 -1.73 4.38 -53.24
N ASP A 42 -2.07 5.63 -52.93
CA ASP A 42 -1.38 6.41 -51.92
C ASP A 42 -1.52 5.65 -50.60
N PHE A 43 -0.42 5.06 -50.13
CA PHE A 43 -0.37 4.55 -48.76
C PHE A 43 -0.64 5.72 -47.82
N PRO A 44 -1.61 5.62 -46.89
CA PRO A 44 -1.84 6.68 -45.92
C PRO A 44 -0.55 6.93 -45.15
N PRO A 45 -0.14 8.20 -44.96
CA PRO A 45 1.13 8.50 -44.31
C PRO A 45 1.17 7.85 -42.93
N GLU A 46 2.17 6.98 -42.77
CA GLU A 46 2.50 6.28 -41.54
C GLU A 46 2.55 7.24 -40.35
N GLY A 47 2.05 6.78 -39.20
CA GLY A 47 1.74 7.57 -38.02
C GLY A 47 2.81 8.61 -37.66
N ARG A 48 2.52 9.88 -37.96
CA ARG A 48 3.33 11.01 -37.48
C ARG A 48 3.08 11.18 -35.99
N THR A 49 4.06 10.78 -35.17
CA THR A 49 4.05 11.10 -33.74
C THR A 49 4.03 12.62 -33.59
N HIS A 50 2.91 13.16 -33.08
CA HIS A 50 2.76 14.60 -32.87
C HIS A 50 3.60 15.05 -31.67
N TRP A 51 4.92 15.13 -31.84
CA TRP A 51 5.89 15.50 -30.80
C TRP A 51 5.51 16.76 -30.02
N ARG A 52 4.88 17.74 -30.69
CA ARG A 52 4.38 18.96 -30.03
C ARG A 52 3.24 18.68 -29.04
N ARG A 53 2.31 17.78 -29.38
CA ARG A 53 1.21 17.38 -28.49
C ARG A 53 1.71 16.44 -27.40
N SER A 54 2.62 15.53 -27.72
CA SER A 54 3.26 14.65 -26.73
C SER A 54 4.06 15.46 -25.70
N LEU A 55 4.82 16.48 -26.12
CA LEU A 55 5.54 17.38 -25.21
C LEU A 55 4.60 18.24 -24.36
N ALA A 56 3.48 18.70 -24.92
CA ALA A 56 2.49 19.48 -24.17
C ALA A 56 1.89 18.72 -22.97
N VAL A 57 1.87 17.39 -23.02
CA VAL A 57 1.44 16.54 -21.89
C VAL A 57 2.64 16.07 -21.05
N ALA A 58 3.75 15.72 -21.69
CA ALA A 58 4.92 15.18 -21.00
C ALA A 58 5.60 16.23 -20.11
N VAL A 59 5.69 17.49 -20.53
CA VAL A 59 6.37 18.55 -19.77
C VAL A 59 5.64 18.85 -18.45
N PRO A 60 4.31 19.10 -18.42
CA PRO A 60 3.60 19.26 -17.15
C PRO A 60 3.67 18.02 -16.26
N ALA A 61 3.60 16.81 -16.85
CA ALA A 61 3.70 15.57 -16.09
C ALA A 61 5.08 15.40 -15.44
N LEU A 62 6.16 15.71 -16.16
CA LEU A 62 7.53 15.68 -15.63
C LEU A 62 7.76 16.77 -14.58
N LEU A 63 7.19 17.96 -14.77
CA LEU A 63 7.24 19.03 -13.76
C LEU A 63 6.48 18.65 -12.49
N ALA A 64 5.31 18.04 -12.61
CA ALA A 64 4.55 17.53 -11.46
C ALA A 64 5.32 16.42 -10.75
N ALA A 65 5.88 15.45 -11.48
CA ALA A 65 6.71 14.39 -10.92
C ALA A 65 7.97 14.95 -10.24
N GLY A 66 8.62 15.93 -10.85
CA GLY A 66 9.78 16.62 -10.27
C GLY A 66 9.43 17.42 -9.02
N GLY A 67 8.28 18.08 -9.00
CA GLY A 67 7.76 18.80 -7.83
C GLY A 67 7.39 17.88 -6.68
N ILE A 68 6.77 16.73 -6.96
CA ILE A 68 6.51 15.70 -5.95
C ILE A 68 7.84 15.15 -5.43
N GLY A 69 8.80 14.86 -6.31
CA GLY A 69 10.13 14.36 -5.94
C GLY A 69 10.91 15.34 -5.07
N SER A 70 10.89 16.64 -5.38
CA SER A 70 11.55 17.67 -4.56
C SER A 70 10.88 17.88 -3.21
N ALA A 71 9.54 17.82 -3.15
CA ALA A 71 8.78 17.90 -1.91
C ALA A 71 9.01 16.68 -1.00
N MET A 72 9.20 15.48 -1.57
CA MET A 72 9.64 14.28 -0.84
C MET A 72 11.08 14.43 -0.33
N ALA A 73 12.00 14.88 -1.18
CA ALA A 73 13.41 15.03 -0.82
C ALA A 73 13.68 16.08 0.28
N THR A 74 12.86 17.14 0.32
CA THR A 74 12.94 18.20 1.33
C THR A 74 12.18 17.88 2.62
N GLY A 75 11.48 16.74 2.69
CA GLY A 75 10.64 16.39 3.84
C GLY A 75 9.39 17.27 4.01
N ALA A 76 9.08 18.14 3.04
CA ALA A 76 7.85 18.95 3.02
C ALA A 76 6.60 18.06 2.93
N LEU A 77 6.76 16.85 2.40
CA LEU A 77 5.78 15.78 2.44
C LEU A 77 6.14 14.82 3.57
N ALA A 78 5.52 14.98 4.74
CA ALA A 78 5.38 13.91 5.73
C ALA A 78 4.44 12.83 5.18
N VAL A 79 4.85 12.16 4.10
CA VAL A 79 4.08 11.04 3.54
C VAL A 79 4.36 9.84 4.43
N GLY A 80 3.39 9.51 5.27
CA GLY A 80 3.29 8.17 5.84
C GLY A 80 2.99 7.20 4.71
N LEU A 81 3.81 6.16 4.57
CA LEU A 81 3.48 5.04 3.68
C LEU A 81 2.33 4.28 4.34
N GLN A 82 1.08 4.64 4.03
CA GLN A 82 -0.07 3.88 4.48
C GLN A 82 -0.35 2.74 3.50
N VAL A 83 -0.12 1.49 3.92
CA VAL A 83 -0.31 0.31 3.07
C VAL A 83 -1.70 -0.28 3.35
N GLN A 84 -2.77 0.42 2.95
CA GLN A 84 -4.11 0.12 3.47
C GLN A 84 -4.74 -1.20 2.97
N ASP A 85 -4.41 -1.67 1.77
CA ASP A 85 -5.25 -2.72 1.14
C ASP A 85 -4.72 -4.16 1.28
N GLN A 86 -3.41 -4.35 1.43
CA GLN A 86 -2.80 -5.68 1.49
C GLN A 86 -1.70 -5.74 2.55
N PRO A 87 -1.61 -6.85 3.29
CA PRO A 87 -0.56 -7.01 4.30
C PRO A 87 0.82 -6.98 3.64
N VAL A 88 1.77 -6.43 4.39
CA VAL A 88 3.18 -6.35 4.00
C VAL A 88 4.00 -7.27 4.90
N ASP A 89 4.88 -8.05 4.29
CA ASP A 89 5.86 -8.86 5.01
C ASP A 89 6.94 -7.92 5.54
N PHE A 90 7.34 -8.07 6.80
CA PHE A 90 8.41 -7.24 7.35
C PHE A 90 9.39 -8.04 8.20
N THR A 91 10.63 -7.56 8.23
CA THR A 91 11.65 -7.99 9.18
C THR A 91 12.35 -6.78 9.79
N THR A 92 12.70 -6.87 11.06
CA THR A 92 13.50 -5.85 11.74
C THR A 92 14.45 -6.51 12.74
N SER A 93 15.68 -6.02 12.80
CA SER A 93 16.70 -6.56 13.71
C SER A 93 16.39 -6.18 15.14
N SER A 94 16.07 -4.91 15.38
CA SER A 94 15.60 -4.45 16.69
C SER A 94 14.74 -3.19 16.59
N LEU A 95 13.79 -3.08 17.51
CA LEU A 95 12.97 -1.90 17.74
C LEU A 95 12.88 -1.68 19.25
N TYR A 96 13.26 -0.49 19.70
CA TYR A 96 13.18 -0.10 21.10
C TYR A 96 12.37 1.17 21.20
N GLY A 97 11.45 1.23 22.14
CA GLY A 97 10.65 2.43 22.34
C GLY A 97 10.19 2.61 23.77
N THR A 98 9.74 3.83 24.05
CA THR A 98 9.20 4.24 25.33
C THR A 98 7.70 4.50 25.24
N GLN A 99 7.03 4.37 26.39
CA GLN A 99 5.57 4.45 26.47
C GLN A 99 4.93 3.49 25.47
N TYR A 100 5.36 2.24 25.52
CA TYR A 100 4.83 1.22 24.64
C TYR A 100 3.40 0.90 25.05
N ALA A 101 2.52 0.76 24.06
CA ALA A 101 1.26 0.07 24.29
C ALA A 101 0.85 -0.74 23.07
N ALA A 102 0.06 -1.78 23.30
CA ALA A 102 -0.60 -2.54 22.26
C ALA A 102 -2.04 -2.87 22.65
N ALA A 103 -2.93 -2.88 21.67
CA ALA A 103 -4.33 -3.22 21.85
C ALA A 103 -4.87 -3.95 20.62
N VAL A 104 -5.90 -4.75 20.87
CA VAL A 104 -6.58 -5.53 19.85
C VAL A 104 -7.64 -4.66 19.15
N VAL A 105 -7.45 -4.37 17.85
CA VAL A 105 -8.28 -3.43 17.08
C VAL A 105 -8.88 -4.10 15.85
N ASP A 106 -10.12 -3.74 15.50
CA ASP A 106 -10.72 -4.08 14.21
C ASP A 106 -10.41 -2.95 13.23
N GLN A 107 -9.49 -3.19 12.30
CA GLN A 107 -9.13 -2.22 11.28
C GLN A 107 -10.07 -2.38 10.07
N PRO A 108 -10.73 -1.31 9.61
CA PRO A 108 -11.53 -1.36 8.40
C PRO A 108 -10.62 -1.61 7.19
N THR A 109 -11.06 -2.46 6.28
CA THR A 109 -10.36 -2.77 5.03
C THR A 109 -11.34 -2.74 3.87
N VAL A 110 -10.83 -2.42 2.68
CA VAL A 110 -11.59 -2.59 1.43
C VAL A 110 -11.06 -3.84 0.75
N ARG A 111 -11.97 -4.77 0.46
CA ARG A 111 -11.61 -5.98 -0.29
C ARG A 111 -11.44 -5.65 -1.77
N PRO A 112 -10.73 -6.50 -2.54
CA PRO A 112 -10.56 -6.29 -3.99
C PRO A 112 -11.87 -6.17 -4.78
N ASP A 113 -12.97 -6.70 -4.25
CA ASP A 113 -14.32 -6.60 -4.83
C ASP A 113 -15.06 -5.29 -4.48
N GLY A 114 -14.39 -4.36 -3.78
CA GLY A 114 -14.95 -3.09 -3.34
C GLY A 114 -15.82 -3.20 -2.07
N THR A 115 -15.97 -4.39 -1.49
CA THR A 115 -16.75 -4.55 -0.26
C THR A 115 -15.97 -4.12 0.97
N ALA A 116 -16.65 -3.46 1.91
CA ALA A 116 -16.08 -3.15 3.21
C ALA A 116 -15.91 -4.44 4.04
N GLY A 117 -14.78 -4.53 4.74
CA GLY A 117 -14.48 -5.57 5.70
C GLY A 117 -13.77 -5.01 6.91
N SER A 118 -13.48 -5.89 7.86
CA SER A 118 -12.59 -5.58 8.98
C SER A 118 -11.61 -6.71 9.17
N VAL A 119 -10.36 -6.37 9.44
CA VAL A 119 -9.34 -7.33 9.88
C VAL A 119 -9.00 -7.06 11.33
N ARG A 120 -8.85 -8.14 12.10
CA ARG A 120 -8.33 -8.04 13.45
C ARG A 120 -6.82 -7.89 13.40
N VAL A 121 -6.31 -6.84 14.04
CA VAL A 121 -4.88 -6.57 14.18
C VAL A 121 -4.52 -6.34 15.64
N LEU A 122 -3.27 -6.62 15.98
CA LEU A 122 -2.62 -6.09 17.16
C LEU A 122 -2.04 -4.73 16.77
N ARG A 123 -2.74 -3.67 17.13
CA ARG A 123 -2.24 -2.31 16.97
C ARG A 123 -1.32 -2.00 18.12
N MET A 124 -0.09 -1.61 17.84
CA MET A 124 0.90 -1.22 18.83
C MET A 124 1.43 0.17 18.54
N GLY A 125 1.89 0.87 19.57
CA GLY A 125 2.49 2.17 19.42
C GLY A 125 3.56 2.49 20.44
N PHE A 126 4.29 3.57 20.14
CA PHE A 126 5.35 4.14 20.97
C PHE A 126 5.31 5.67 20.89
N ALA A 127 5.57 6.34 22.01
CA ALA A 127 5.77 7.79 22.03
C ALA A 127 7.06 8.17 21.29
N ASP A 128 8.14 7.50 21.66
CA ASP A 128 9.48 7.70 21.12
C ASP A 128 10.10 6.33 20.89
N GLY A 129 10.78 6.16 19.76
CA GLY A 129 11.39 4.89 19.40
C GLY A 129 12.63 5.05 18.55
N VAL A 130 13.46 4.01 18.61
CA VAL A 130 14.62 3.81 17.76
C VAL A 130 14.52 2.43 17.10
N LEU A 131 14.80 2.37 15.80
CA LEU A 131 14.83 1.14 15.03
C LEU A 131 16.24 0.90 14.50
N ASN A 132 16.56 -0.38 14.39
CA ASN A 132 17.79 -0.88 13.79
C ASN A 132 17.38 -1.87 12.69
N GLY A 133 17.48 -1.39 11.45
CA GLY A 133 17.06 -2.12 10.26
C GLY A 133 15.54 -2.36 10.19
N LEU A 134 14.94 -2.03 9.05
CA LEU A 134 13.59 -2.43 8.70
C LEU A 134 13.58 -2.83 7.23
N CYS A 135 13.13 -4.05 6.94
CA CYS A 135 12.80 -4.47 5.60
C CYS A 135 11.29 -4.66 5.49
N LEU A 136 10.68 -4.08 4.46
CA LEU A 136 9.31 -4.33 4.05
C LEU A 136 9.32 -4.95 2.66
N SER A 137 8.62 -6.06 2.48
CA SER A 137 8.43 -6.72 1.19
C SER A 137 6.95 -6.82 0.87
N ARG A 138 6.56 -6.24 -0.28
CA ARG A 138 5.19 -6.29 -0.78
C ARG A 138 5.16 -6.84 -2.19
N ARG A 139 4.37 -7.89 -2.40
CA ARG A 139 4.11 -8.42 -3.74
C ARG A 139 3.02 -7.62 -4.43
N GLN A 140 3.22 -7.34 -5.72
CA GLN A 140 2.26 -6.65 -6.58
C GLN A 140 2.21 -7.36 -7.93
N GLN A 141 1.02 -7.46 -8.51
CA GLN A 141 0.87 -7.91 -9.89
C GLN A 141 0.80 -6.69 -10.81
N ILE A 142 1.71 -6.64 -11.79
CA ILE A 142 1.77 -5.58 -12.79
C ILE A 142 1.74 -6.25 -14.15
N ALA A 143 0.70 -5.96 -14.94
CA ALA A 143 0.51 -6.53 -16.28
C ALA A 143 0.62 -8.07 -16.35
N GLY A 144 0.07 -8.78 -15.34
CA GLY A 144 0.10 -10.25 -15.27
C GLY A 144 1.43 -10.85 -14.77
N ALA A 145 2.46 -10.03 -14.55
CA ALA A 145 3.71 -10.45 -13.94
C ALA A 145 3.76 -10.08 -12.46
N THR A 146 4.36 -10.95 -11.64
CA THR A 146 4.56 -10.68 -10.22
C THR A 146 5.85 -9.89 -10.02
N TYR A 147 5.74 -8.78 -9.30
CA TYR A 147 6.86 -7.98 -8.83
C TYR A 147 6.81 -7.85 -7.31
N THR A 148 7.97 -7.65 -6.71
CA THR A 148 8.09 -7.33 -5.29
C THR A 148 8.63 -5.92 -5.15
N LEU A 149 7.90 -5.08 -4.42
CA LEU A 149 8.38 -3.83 -3.89
C LEU A 149 9.10 -4.11 -2.57
N LEU A 150 10.40 -3.86 -2.55
CA LEU A 150 11.25 -4.02 -1.37
C LEU A 150 11.65 -2.63 -0.87
N LEU A 151 11.25 -2.29 0.35
CA LEU A 151 11.69 -1.12 1.08
C LEU A 151 12.67 -1.57 2.16
N THR A 152 13.87 -1.00 2.21
CA THR A 152 14.78 -1.22 3.33
C THR A 152 15.20 0.11 3.92
N LEU A 153 15.15 0.21 5.23
CA LEU A 153 15.68 1.31 6.02
C LEU A 153 16.71 0.74 6.98
N GLY A 154 17.74 1.51 7.31
CA GLY A 154 18.78 0.94 8.14
C GLY A 154 19.52 -0.18 7.42
N ASP A 155 20.60 -0.63 8.04
CA ASP A 155 21.76 -0.78 7.18
C ASP A 155 23.04 -1.18 7.90
N ASP A 156 23.66 -2.23 7.37
CA ASP A 156 25.11 -2.37 7.26
C ASP A 156 25.92 -2.49 8.60
N ASN A 157 25.36 -2.08 9.73
CA ASN A 157 25.91 -2.21 11.07
C ASN A 157 24.79 -2.54 12.07
N PRO A 158 24.67 -3.80 12.53
CA PRO A 158 23.64 -4.22 13.50
C PRO A 158 23.81 -3.60 14.90
N GLY A 159 24.80 -2.73 15.11
CA GLY A 159 24.96 -1.92 16.32
C GLY A 159 24.48 -0.47 16.19
N SER A 160 24.15 0.03 14.99
CA SER A 160 23.59 1.37 14.87
C SER A 160 22.09 1.36 15.17
N TRP A 161 21.63 2.39 15.88
CA TRP A 161 20.23 2.66 16.20
C TRP A 161 19.82 3.93 15.45
N GLU A 162 19.91 3.86 14.13
CA GLU A 162 19.95 5.02 13.24
C GLU A 162 18.58 5.62 12.92
N ILE A 163 17.51 4.86 13.09
CA ILE A 163 16.16 5.29 12.73
C ILE A 163 15.47 5.80 14.00
N ARG A 164 15.30 7.11 14.14
CA ARG A 164 14.48 7.69 15.21
C ARG A 164 13.06 7.88 14.72
N THR A 165 12.10 7.56 15.58
CA THR A 165 10.69 7.74 15.30
C THR A 165 9.94 8.28 16.51
N ARG A 166 8.83 8.97 16.26
CA ARG A 166 7.94 9.50 17.29
C ARG A 166 6.50 9.17 16.93
N ASN A 167 5.67 8.94 17.94
CA ASN A 167 4.25 8.64 17.78
C ASN A 167 4.00 7.57 16.71
N THR A 168 4.75 6.49 16.80
CA THR A 168 4.66 5.38 15.84
C THR A 168 3.50 4.50 16.17
N VAL A 169 2.75 4.08 15.15
CA VAL A 169 1.68 3.09 15.28
C VAL A 169 1.86 2.02 14.21
N LEU A 170 1.83 0.76 14.62
CA LEU A 170 1.98 -0.41 13.76
C LEU A 170 0.78 -1.32 13.93
N ASP A 171 0.21 -1.78 12.83
CA ASP A 171 -0.92 -2.72 12.83
C ASP A 171 -0.42 -4.10 12.44
N LEU A 172 -0.18 -4.96 13.42
CA LEU A 172 0.37 -6.30 13.18
C LEU A 172 -0.74 -7.32 12.98
N ARG A 173 -0.61 -8.17 11.96
CA ARG A 173 -1.44 -9.38 11.80
C ARG A 173 -0.81 -10.57 12.51
N ASN A 174 0.50 -10.72 12.38
CA ASN A 174 1.32 -11.65 13.14
C ASN A 174 2.74 -11.11 13.24
N ALA A 175 3.44 -11.48 14.30
CA ALA A 175 4.85 -11.23 14.46
C ALA A 175 5.45 -12.31 15.36
N THR A 176 6.67 -12.71 15.03
CA THR A 176 7.47 -13.66 15.79
C THR A 176 8.81 -13.01 16.09
N GLY A 177 9.26 -13.15 17.34
CA GLY A 177 10.53 -12.62 17.80
C GLY A 177 10.57 -12.59 19.32
N VAL A 178 11.47 -11.78 19.88
CA VAL A 178 11.58 -11.59 21.33
C VAL A 178 11.02 -10.22 21.68
N LEU A 179 10.14 -10.17 22.68
CA LEU A 179 9.65 -8.95 23.29
C LEU A 179 10.13 -8.91 24.74
N ASP A 180 10.90 -7.90 25.07
CA ASP A 180 11.30 -7.55 26.43
C ASP A 180 10.57 -6.26 26.82
N MET A 181 9.88 -6.28 27.97
CA MET A 181 9.15 -5.13 28.50
C MET A 181 9.71 -4.79 29.87
N ASP A 182 10.04 -3.51 30.07
CA ASP A 182 10.69 -3.05 31.29
C ASP A 182 9.97 -1.83 31.89
N GLY A 183 10.20 -1.61 33.18
CA GLY A 183 9.55 -0.63 34.04
C GLY A 183 8.21 -1.14 34.56
N VAL A 184 7.21 -0.26 34.60
CA VAL A 184 5.83 -0.64 34.94
C VAL A 184 5.22 -1.28 33.71
N VAL A 185 4.83 -2.55 33.85
CA VAL A 185 4.18 -3.33 32.79
C VAL A 185 2.77 -3.66 33.27
N ASP A 186 1.78 -3.06 32.62
CA ASP A 186 0.38 -3.33 32.90
C ASP A 186 -0.18 -4.24 31.80
N LEU A 187 -0.61 -5.42 32.21
CA LEU A 187 -1.29 -6.38 31.36
C LEU A 187 -2.79 -6.31 31.61
N ASN A 188 -3.59 -6.62 30.59
CA ASN A 188 -5.05 -6.61 30.69
C ASN A 188 -5.62 -5.24 31.07
N VAL A 189 -4.95 -4.17 30.66
CA VAL A 189 -5.55 -2.84 30.65
C VAL A 189 -6.61 -2.79 29.54
N ASN A 190 -7.63 -1.96 29.74
CA ASN A 190 -8.58 -1.72 28.67
C ASN A 190 -7.86 -1.04 27.50
N GLY A 191 -7.96 -1.62 26.30
CA GLY A 191 -7.27 -1.12 25.11
C GLY A 191 -7.56 0.35 24.81
N ALA A 192 -8.75 0.86 25.16
CA ALA A 192 -9.11 2.26 24.97
C ALA A 192 -8.39 3.22 25.93
N ASP A 193 -7.87 2.72 27.05
CA ASP A 193 -7.28 3.49 28.14
C ASP A 193 -5.74 3.46 28.14
N VAL A 194 -5.13 2.78 27.15
CA VAL A 194 -3.68 2.71 27.02
C VAL A 194 -3.06 4.06 26.75
N ARG A 195 -1.84 4.28 27.25
CA ARG A 195 -1.12 5.55 27.11
C ARG A 195 0.17 5.34 26.33
N THR A 196 0.21 5.83 25.08
CA THR A 196 1.38 5.63 24.20
C THR A 196 1.71 6.81 23.30
N VAL A 197 0.73 7.39 22.59
CA VAL A 197 0.95 8.53 21.69
C VAL A 197 0.75 9.84 22.46
N LYS A 198 1.59 10.83 22.17
CA LYS A 198 1.51 12.17 22.76
C LYS A 198 1.14 13.24 21.73
N ASP A 199 0.39 14.24 22.16
CA ASP A 199 0.12 15.44 21.37
C ASP A 199 1.34 16.39 21.34
N ALA A 200 1.20 17.51 20.63
CA ALA A 200 2.26 18.52 20.54
C ALA A 200 2.57 19.20 21.89
N GLY A 201 1.65 19.15 22.86
CA GLY A 201 1.84 19.64 24.22
C GLY A 201 2.50 18.62 25.15
N GLY A 202 2.77 17.40 24.67
CA GLY A 202 3.35 16.30 25.44
C GLY A 202 2.34 15.54 26.31
N ALA A 203 1.05 15.84 26.23
CA ALA A 203 0.01 15.09 26.92
C ALA A 203 -0.35 13.82 26.14
N PHE A 204 -0.79 12.78 26.85
CA PHE A 204 -1.25 11.56 26.20
C PHE A 204 -2.56 11.81 25.46
N VAL A 205 -2.60 11.36 24.20
CA VAL A 205 -3.82 11.40 23.39
C VAL A 205 -4.83 10.39 23.95
N PRO A 206 -6.10 10.77 24.17
CA PRO A 206 -7.14 9.82 24.57
C PRO A 206 -7.35 8.75 23.50
N ASN A 207 -7.44 7.48 23.91
CA ASN A 207 -7.56 6.32 23.03
C ASN A 207 -6.62 6.37 21.81
N PRO A 208 -5.29 6.40 22.04
CA PRO A 208 -4.31 6.67 20.99
C PRO A 208 -4.27 5.58 19.91
N LEU A 209 -4.73 4.36 20.24
CA LEU A 209 -4.78 3.23 19.32
C LEU A 209 -6.16 3.07 18.67
N GLY A 210 -7.17 3.85 19.06
CA GLY A 210 -8.54 3.70 18.54
C GLY A 210 -9.14 2.33 18.89
N ALA A 211 -8.75 1.74 20.02
CA ALA A 211 -9.26 0.46 20.45
C ALA A 211 -10.67 0.60 21.04
N PRO A 212 -11.60 -0.33 20.74
CA PRO A 212 -12.87 -0.41 21.45
C PRO A 212 -12.69 -0.66 22.94
N GLN A 213 -13.72 -0.29 23.72
CA GLN A 213 -13.81 -0.61 25.13
C GLN A 213 -13.77 -2.13 25.36
N HIS A 214 -13.27 -2.55 26.53
CA HIS A 214 -13.16 -3.96 26.94
C HIS A 214 -12.29 -4.82 26.02
N ARG A 215 -11.38 -4.21 25.27
CA ARG A 215 -10.35 -4.92 24.53
C ARG A 215 -9.14 -5.15 25.40
N PHE A 216 -8.49 -6.28 25.17
CA PHE A 216 -7.20 -6.56 25.78
C PHE A 216 -6.18 -5.51 25.30
N GLY A 217 -5.56 -4.86 26.28
CA GLY A 217 -4.44 -3.96 26.10
C GLY A 217 -3.26 -4.36 26.98
N ILE A 218 -2.08 -3.98 26.51
CA ILE A 218 -0.81 -4.06 27.22
C ILE A 218 -0.18 -2.68 27.15
N GLN A 219 0.46 -2.23 28.23
CA GLN A 219 1.33 -1.07 28.20
C GLN A 219 2.57 -1.28 29.05
N ALA A 220 3.67 -0.66 28.64
CA ALA A 220 4.94 -0.70 29.36
C ALA A 220 5.68 0.64 29.24
N ARG A 221 6.51 0.97 30.24
CA ARG A 221 7.39 2.15 30.13
C ARG A 221 8.39 2.01 29.00
N TYR A 222 8.92 0.80 28.82
CA TYR A 222 9.87 0.46 27.76
C TYR A 222 9.47 -0.87 27.12
N ALA A 223 9.67 -0.97 25.82
CA ALA A 223 9.60 -2.25 25.13
C ALA A 223 10.73 -2.36 24.11
N LYS A 224 11.39 -3.51 24.09
CA LYS A 224 12.42 -3.88 23.14
C LYS A 224 11.97 -5.13 22.39
N PHE A 225 12.07 -5.05 21.08
CA PHE A 225 11.73 -6.10 20.13
C PHE A 225 13.00 -6.53 19.44
N ASP A 226 13.36 -7.80 19.51
CA ASP A 226 14.57 -8.33 18.87
C ASP A 226 14.22 -9.44 17.87
N ARG A 227 14.82 -9.35 16.68
CA ARG A 227 14.68 -10.30 15.57
C ARG A 227 13.23 -10.55 15.19
N ILE A 228 12.51 -9.49 14.88
CA ILE A 228 11.10 -9.60 14.51
C ILE A 228 10.97 -9.96 13.04
N THR A 229 10.12 -10.94 12.78
CA THR A 229 9.61 -11.28 11.45
C THR A 229 8.09 -11.40 11.53
N GLY A 230 7.37 -10.89 10.54
CA GLY A 230 5.92 -10.92 10.60
C GLY A 230 5.24 -10.30 9.41
N THR A 231 3.93 -10.10 9.57
CA THR A 231 3.09 -9.41 8.61
C THR A 231 2.33 -8.29 9.30
N ALA A 232 2.32 -7.13 8.67
CA ALA A 232 1.56 -5.98 9.16
C ALA A 232 0.50 -5.59 8.15
N GLN A 233 -0.59 -5.05 8.66
CA GLN A 233 -1.64 -4.41 7.89
C GLN A 233 -1.33 -2.94 7.62
N ASP A 234 -0.69 -2.22 8.55
CA ASP A 234 -0.35 -0.80 8.37
C ASP A 234 0.92 -0.43 9.16
N PHE A 235 1.69 0.50 8.61
CA PHE A 235 2.91 1.04 9.21
C PHE A 235 2.83 2.56 9.23
N GLN A 236 2.54 3.13 10.39
CA GLN A 236 2.51 4.58 10.59
C GLN A 236 3.76 4.99 11.36
N ILE A 237 4.84 5.20 10.62
CA ILE A 237 6.12 5.67 11.16
C ILE A 237 6.36 7.09 10.63
N PRO A 238 6.05 8.13 11.42
CA PRO A 238 6.33 9.51 11.03
C PRO A 238 7.81 9.71 10.70
N GLY A 239 8.11 10.37 9.58
CA GLY A 239 9.50 10.62 9.16
C GLY A 239 10.19 9.46 8.45
N LEU A 240 9.49 8.34 8.18
CA LEU A 240 10.06 7.17 7.50
C LEU A 240 10.74 7.50 6.16
N LEU A 241 10.19 8.45 5.40
CA LEU A 241 10.76 8.82 4.10
C LEU A 241 11.96 9.77 4.18
N THR A 242 12.12 10.45 5.31
CA THR A 242 13.27 11.32 5.59
C THR A 242 14.39 10.58 6.33
N THR A 243 14.18 9.30 6.65
CA THR A 243 15.15 8.48 7.36
C THR A 243 16.40 8.29 6.51
N PRO A 244 17.61 8.40 7.10
CA PRO A 244 18.83 8.07 6.39
C PRO A 244 18.75 6.67 5.76
N ARG A 245 19.36 6.53 4.58
CA ARG A 245 19.64 5.23 3.94
C ARG A 245 18.38 4.39 3.61
N LEU A 246 17.25 5.06 3.41
CA LEU A 246 16.10 4.48 2.74
C LEU A 246 16.47 3.98 1.33
N LYS A 247 16.28 2.70 1.05
CA LYS A 247 16.39 2.11 -0.29
C LYS A 247 15.05 1.53 -0.69
N LEU A 248 14.56 1.94 -1.86
CA LEU A 248 13.39 1.38 -2.51
C LEU A 248 13.84 0.63 -3.75
N SER A 249 13.42 -0.63 -3.90
CA SER A 249 13.71 -1.41 -5.09
C SER A 249 12.51 -2.21 -5.54
N VAL A 250 12.39 -2.38 -6.85
CA VAL A 250 11.41 -3.27 -7.46
C VAL A 250 12.18 -4.47 -8.00
N LYS A 251 11.79 -5.67 -7.59
CA LYS A 251 12.40 -6.92 -8.02
C LYS A 251 11.37 -7.76 -8.76
N PRO A 252 11.73 -8.41 -9.88
CA PRO A 252 10.84 -9.38 -10.51
C PRO A 252 10.66 -10.60 -9.61
N GLY A 253 9.45 -11.16 -9.63
CA GLY A 253 9.09 -12.33 -8.83
C GLY A 253 8.79 -12.02 -7.36
N SER A 254 8.81 -13.07 -6.54
CA SER A 254 8.57 -13.00 -5.10
C SER A 254 9.91 -12.96 -4.36
N VAL A 255 10.25 -11.82 -3.76
CA VAL A 255 11.50 -11.66 -3.01
C VAL A 255 11.17 -11.42 -1.53
N PRO A 256 11.46 -12.36 -0.62
CA PRO A 256 11.23 -12.14 0.80
C PRO A 256 12.24 -11.14 1.37
N CYS A 257 11.89 -10.53 2.50
CA CYS A 257 12.87 -9.83 3.32
C CYS A 257 13.91 -10.81 3.86
N PRO A 258 15.19 -10.41 3.96
CA PRO A 258 16.20 -11.24 4.57
C PRO A 258 15.89 -11.47 6.06
N PRO A 259 16.35 -12.59 6.65
CA PRO A 259 16.23 -12.82 8.07
C PRO A 259 16.84 -11.66 8.87
N PRO A 260 16.18 -11.21 9.96
CA PRO A 260 16.71 -10.14 10.77
C PRO A 260 18.01 -10.58 11.46
N ALA A 261 19.05 -9.76 11.39
CA ALA A 261 20.29 -10.01 12.12
C ALA A 261 20.06 -9.80 13.63
N ALA A 262 20.84 -10.48 14.46
CA ALA A 262 20.85 -10.17 15.89
C ALA A 262 21.45 -8.78 16.10
N PRO A 263 20.82 -7.90 16.91
CA PRO A 263 21.41 -6.62 17.24
C PRO A 263 22.65 -6.84 18.11
N THR A 264 23.73 -6.11 17.83
CA THR A 264 25.01 -6.23 18.54
C THR A 264 25.34 -5.03 19.43
N GLY A 265 24.51 -3.98 19.40
CA GLY A 265 24.66 -2.75 20.19
C GLY A 265 23.49 -2.48 21.14
N THR A 266 23.74 -1.71 22.20
CA THR A 266 22.71 -1.22 23.12
C THR A 266 21.89 -0.08 22.49
N PRO A 267 20.57 -0.02 22.74
CA PRO A 267 19.76 1.12 22.31
C PRO A 267 20.33 2.41 22.88
N GLY A 268 20.57 3.39 22.01
CA GLY A 268 20.79 4.76 22.47
C GLY A 268 19.51 5.27 23.13
N THR A 269 19.62 6.23 24.06
CA THR A 269 18.45 6.86 24.67
C THR A 269 17.58 7.49 23.56
N PRO A 270 16.29 7.12 23.47
CA PRO A 270 15.37 7.66 22.45
C PRO A 270 15.16 9.17 22.61
#